data_AF-M7N5E3-F1
#
_entry.id   AF-M7N5E3-F1
#
_cell.length_a   1.000
_cell.length_b   1.000
_cell.length_c   1.000
_cell.angle_alpha   90.00
_cell.angle_beta   90.00
_cell.angle_gamma   90.00
#
_symmetry.space_group_name_H-M   'P 1'
#
loop_
_entity.id
_entity.type
_entity.pdbx_description
1 polymer ?
#
loop_
_entity_poly.entity_id
_entity_poly.type
_entity_poly.pdbx_seq_one_letter_code
_entity_poly.pdbx_strand_id
1 'polypeptide(L)'
;MEIFPFLLTHHPPEPDVLPAGTYALCGHIHPAVSLRGAARQALSLPCYYFGPRVGMLPAFGKFTGFYKIKPKAGDAVYGVLPTKVICLSEQPGRADE
;
A
#
# COMPACT_ATOMS: atom_id res chain seq x y z
N MET A 1 -13.26 6.32 12.88
CA MET A 1 -12.80 6.62 14.25
C MET A 1 -11.69 7.63 14.14
N GLU A 2 -11.68 8.65 15.01
CA GLU A 2 -10.67 9.72 14.97
C GLU A 2 -9.75 9.62 16.19
N ILE A 3 -8.45 9.56 15.93
CA ILE A 3 -7.38 9.57 16.94
C ILE A 3 -6.27 10.46 16.37
N PHE A 4 -6.37 11.77 16.61
CA PHE A 4 -5.46 12.75 16.02
C PHE A 4 -3.97 12.34 16.20
N PRO A 5 -3.15 12.35 15.13
CA PRO A 5 -3.41 12.90 13.79
C PRO A 5 -4.13 11.94 12.81
N PHE A 6 -4.56 10.76 13.24
CA PHE A 6 -5.11 9.72 12.38
C PHE A 6 -6.64 9.72 12.26
N LEU A 7 -7.11 9.56 11.03
CA LEU A 7 -8.49 9.20 10.71
C LEU A 7 -8.54 7.73 10.32
N LEU A 8 -9.15 6.88 11.15
CA LEU A 8 -9.26 5.44 10.91
C LEU A 8 -10.58 5.14 10.18
N THR A 9 -10.50 4.63 8.96
CA THR A 9 -11.66 4.31 8.11
C THR A 9 -11.61 2.86 7.63
N HIS A 10 -12.76 2.29 7.26
CA HIS A 10 -12.78 0.97 6.62
C HIS A 10 -12.35 1.08 5.15
N HIS A 11 -13.03 1.94 4.38
CA HIS A 11 -12.74 2.20 2.98
C HIS A 11 -11.71 3.33 2.82
N PRO A 12 -10.91 3.32 1.74
CA PRO A 12 -10.10 4.48 1.35
C PRO A 12 -10.99 5.72 1.17
N PRO A 13 -10.73 6.80 1.92
CA PRO A 13 -11.39 8.07 1.67
C PRO A 13 -10.78 8.76 0.45
N GLU A 14 -11.53 9.64 -0.18
CA GLU A 14 -10.96 10.55 -1.18
C GLU A 14 -9.95 11.49 -0.47
N PRO A 15 -8.72 11.63 -0.98
CA PRO A 15 -7.68 12.38 -0.27
C PRO A 15 -8.00 13.86 -0.06
N ASP A 16 -8.82 14.47 -0.90
CA ASP A 16 -9.19 15.89 -0.88
C ASP A 16 -10.27 16.23 0.16
N VAL A 17 -11.07 15.24 0.58
CA VAL A 17 -12.13 15.44 1.59
C VAL A 17 -11.67 15.24 3.03
N LEU A 18 -10.39 14.90 3.23
CA LEU A 18 -9.84 14.66 4.56
C LEU A 18 -9.71 15.96 5.38
N PRO A 19 -10.11 15.97 6.67
CA PRO A 19 -9.93 17.12 7.55
C PRO A 19 -8.48 17.59 7.58
N ALA A 20 -8.29 18.90 7.73
CA ALA A 20 -6.95 19.51 7.77
C ALA A 20 -6.12 18.94 8.93
N GLY A 21 -4.84 18.66 8.66
CA GLY A 21 -3.92 18.11 9.66
C GLY A 21 -4.11 16.62 9.96
N THR A 22 -5.03 15.93 9.28
CA THR A 22 -5.25 14.49 9.47
C THR A 22 -4.58 13.64 8.39
N TYR A 23 -4.26 12.40 8.76
CA TYR A 23 -3.77 11.35 7.89
C TYR A 23 -4.67 10.12 8.00
N ALA A 24 -5.21 9.63 6.88
CA ALA A 24 -6.12 8.50 6.90
C ALA A 24 -5.39 7.16 6.94
N LEU A 25 -5.87 6.23 7.75
CA LEU A 25 -5.47 4.83 7.70
C LEU A 25 -6.70 3.98 7.41
N CYS A 26 -6.63 3.16 6.34
CA CYS A 26 -7.75 2.36 5.89
C CYS A 26 -7.38 0.94 5.49
N GLY A 27 -8.39 0.08 5.39
CA GLY A 27 -8.27 -1.30 4.91
C GLY A 27 -9.14 -1.54 3.68
N HIS A 28 -9.98 -2.58 3.76
CA HIS A 28 -10.99 -2.99 2.78
C HIS A 28 -10.47 -3.51 1.43
N ILE A 29 -9.62 -2.75 0.74
CA ILE A 29 -9.22 -3.07 -0.65
C ILE A 29 -8.13 -4.14 -0.75
N HIS A 30 -7.45 -4.44 0.37
CA HIS A 30 -6.37 -5.43 0.45
C HIS A 30 -5.26 -5.15 -0.58
N PRO A 31 -4.47 -4.06 -0.38
CA PRO A 31 -3.48 -3.62 -1.34
C PRO A 31 -2.38 -4.68 -1.53
N ALA A 32 -2.04 -4.93 -2.79
CA ALA A 32 -0.88 -5.73 -3.18
C ALA A 32 -0.04 -5.01 -4.24
N VAL A 33 1.26 -5.27 -4.21
CA VAL A 33 2.22 -4.77 -5.19
C VAL A 33 2.78 -5.94 -5.99
N SER A 34 2.97 -5.73 -7.30
CA SER A 34 3.53 -6.75 -8.18
C SER A 34 5.04 -6.55 -8.31
N LEU A 35 5.80 -7.58 -7.95
CA LEU A 35 7.21 -7.71 -8.28
C LEU A 35 7.35 -8.45 -9.60
N ARG A 36 8.26 -8.00 -10.47
CA ARG A 36 8.58 -8.65 -11.73
C ARG A 36 10.03 -9.11 -11.71
N GLY A 37 10.24 -10.39 -11.98
CA GLY A 37 11.56 -11.02 -12.04
C GLY A 37 12.01 -11.31 -13.47
N ALA A 38 13.11 -12.07 -13.57
CA ALA A 38 13.58 -12.61 -14.84
C ALA A 38 12.53 -13.54 -15.47
N ALA A 39 12.66 -13.79 -16.79
CA ALA A 39 11.82 -14.73 -17.53
C ALA A 39 10.30 -14.51 -17.34
N ARG A 40 9.87 -13.24 -17.25
CA ARG A 40 8.46 -12.84 -17.09
C ARG A 40 7.78 -13.33 -15.80
N GLN A 41 8.56 -13.74 -14.80
CA GLN A 41 7.99 -14.10 -13.50
C GLN A 41 7.36 -12.87 -12.84
N ALA A 42 6.17 -13.06 -12.27
CA ALA A 42 5.48 -12.03 -11.51
C ALA A 42 4.97 -12.61 -10.19
N LEU A 43 5.21 -11.88 -9.10
CA LEU A 43 4.74 -12.22 -7.77
C LEU A 43 3.97 -11.04 -7.21
N SER A 44 2.76 -11.28 -6.70
CA SER A 44 1.99 -10.25 -5.98
C SER A 44 2.15 -10.47 -4.48
N LEU A 45 2.59 -9.43 -3.78
CA LEU A 45 2.72 -9.44 -2.33
C LEU A 45 1.68 -8.51 -1.72
N PRO A 46 0.96 -8.90 -0.65
CA PRO A 46 0.27 -7.95 0.19
C PRO A 46 1.25 -6.86 0.63
N CYS A 47 0.79 -5.62 0.73
CA CYS A 47 1.68 -4.53 1.07
C CYS A 47 1.03 -3.53 2.02
N TYR A 48 1.87 -2.85 2.80
CA TYR A 48 1.52 -1.55 3.33
C TYR A 48 1.81 -0.50 2.25
N TYR A 49 0.89 0.44 2.10
CA TYR A 49 1.05 1.58 1.18
C TYR A 49 0.85 2.86 1.96
N PHE A 50 1.72 3.84 1.74
CA PHE A 50 1.62 5.16 2.33
C PHE A 50 1.83 6.21 1.24
N GLY A 51 0.75 6.91 0.89
CA GLY A 51 0.82 8.11 0.07
C GLY A 51 0.86 9.38 0.93
N PRO A 52 0.68 10.57 0.32
CA PRO A 52 0.82 11.84 1.05
C PRO A 52 -0.20 12.06 2.18
N ARG A 53 -1.41 11.51 2.06
CA ARG A 53 -2.50 11.72 3.02
C ARG A 53 -3.25 10.46 3.45
N VAL A 54 -3.01 9.33 2.78
CA VAL A 54 -3.73 8.07 2.99
C VAL A 54 -2.75 6.91 3.04
N GLY A 55 -2.82 6.12 4.10
CA GLY A 55 -2.16 4.84 4.25
C GLY A 55 -3.16 3.69 4.16
N MET A 56 -2.78 2.62 3.48
CA MET A 56 -3.60 1.42 3.29
C MET A 56 -2.91 0.22 3.93
N LEU A 57 -3.67 -0.53 4.72
CA LEU A 57 -3.20 -1.71 5.44
C LEU A 57 -3.52 -2.97 4.65
N PRO A 58 -2.62 -3.98 4.65
CA PRO A 58 -2.87 -5.26 4.02
C PRO A 58 -4.01 -6.00 4.74
N ALA A 59 -4.60 -6.99 4.07
CA ALA A 59 -5.49 -7.93 4.74
C ALA A 59 -4.70 -8.80 5.73
N PHE A 60 -5.30 -9.07 6.90
CA PHE A 60 -4.76 -10.06 7.84
C PHE A 60 -5.16 -11.50 7.48
N GLY A 61 -6.19 -11.68 6.64
CA GLY A 61 -6.68 -12.99 6.21
C GLY A 61 -5.85 -13.59 5.08
N LYS A 62 -5.62 -14.91 5.12
CA LYS A 62 -4.82 -15.66 4.12
C LYS A 62 -5.50 -15.79 2.74
N PHE A 63 -6.83 -15.67 2.67
CA PHE A 63 -7.63 -16.02 1.48
C PHE A 63 -8.37 -14.86 0.85
N THR A 64 -7.91 -13.63 1.07
CA THR A 64 -8.53 -12.47 0.43
C THR A 64 -7.95 -12.26 -0.95
N GLY A 65 -8.79 -11.95 -1.93
CA GLY A 65 -8.31 -11.33 -3.17
C GLY A 65 -7.58 -10.01 -2.88
N PHE A 66 -6.76 -9.55 -3.82
CA PHE A 66 -5.96 -8.34 -3.67
C PHE A 66 -6.26 -7.30 -4.73
N TYR A 67 -6.20 -6.03 -4.35
CA TYR A 67 -6.20 -4.91 -5.28
C TYR A 67 -4.76 -4.50 -5.60
N LYS A 68 -4.37 -4.62 -6.87
CA LYS A 68 -3.02 -4.25 -7.31
C LYS A 68 -2.88 -2.74 -7.36
N ILE A 69 -2.08 -2.19 -6.45
CA ILE A 69 -1.77 -0.77 -6.44
C ILE A 69 -0.66 -0.47 -7.46
N LYS A 70 -0.70 0.74 -8.04
CA LYS A 70 0.37 1.31 -8.84
C LYS A 70 0.98 2.48 -8.06
N PRO A 71 2.09 2.26 -7.35
CA PRO A 71 2.74 3.31 -6.58
C PRO A 71 3.20 4.45 -7.49
N LYS A 72 3.07 5.69 -7.02
CA LYS A 72 3.60 6.89 -7.66
C LYS A 72 4.94 7.27 -7.03
N ALA A 73 5.67 8.15 -7.70
CA ALA A 73 6.89 8.72 -7.14
C ALA A 73 6.59 9.40 -5.79
N GLY A 74 7.37 9.06 -4.76
CA GLY A 74 7.19 9.57 -3.40
C GLY A 74 6.26 8.74 -2.52
N ASP A 75 5.53 7.76 -3.06
CA ASP A 75 4.77 6.82 -2.23
C ASP A 75 5.72 5.80 -1.58
N ALA A 76 5.47 5.48 -0.30
CA ALA A 76 6.21 4.44 0.39
C ALA A 76 5.43 3.12 0.35
N VAL A 77 6.10 2.04 -0.07
CA VAL A 77 5.49 0.73 -0.25
C VAL A 77 6.33 -0.32 0.44
N TYR A 78 5.67 -1.14 1.25
CA TYR A 78 6.32 -2.19 2.02
C TYR A 78 5.65 -3.54 1.76
N GLY A 79 6.36 -4.46 1.12
CA GLY A 79 5.87 -5.81 0.85
C GLY A 79 5.87 -6.67 2.11
N VAL A 80 4.81 -7.43 2.33
CA VAL A 80 4.66 -8.34 3.47
C VAL A 80 4.99 -9.76 3.05
N LEU A 81 5.97 -10.35 3.74
CA LEU A 81 6.36 -11.75 3.64
C LEU A 81 6.03 -12.45 4.97
N PRO A 82 6.06 -13.80 5.03
CA PRO A 82 5.65 -14.54 6.22
C PRO A 82 6.36 -14.12 7.51
N THR A 83 7.62 -13.69 7.43
CA THR A 83 8.46 -13.37 8.59
C THR A 83 9.10 -11.99 8.52
N LYS A 84 8.86 -11.22 7.46
CA LYS A 84 9.52 -9.92 7.27
C LYS A 84 8.66 -8.95 6.47
N VAL A 85 8.93 -7.67 6.68
CA VAL A 85 8.43 -6.57 5.86
C VAL A 85 9.61 -5.96 5.13
N ILE A 86 9.49 -5.77 3.81
CA ILE A 86 10.58 -5.25 2.95
C ILE A 86 10.16 -3.91 2.32
N CYS A 87 11.05 -2.92 2.35
CA CYS A 87 10.84 -1.67 1.63
C CYS A 87 10.99 -1.90 0.12
N LEU A 88 10.03 -1.43 -0.67
CA LEU A 88 9.99 -1.55 -2.12
C LEU A 88 10.04 -0.19 -2.84
N SER A 89 9.85 0.90 -2.11
CA SER A 89 9.88 2.27 -2.62
C SER A 89 11.30 2.84 -2.86
N GLU A 90 12.34 2.06 -2.55
CA GLU A 90 13.76 2.40 -2.79
C GLU A 90 14.46 1.36 -3.69
N GLN A 91 13.97 1.16 -4.91
CA GLN A 91 14.73 0.43 -5.92
C GLN A 91 15.28 1.41 -6.96
N PRO A 92 16.60 1.72 -6.95
CA PRO A 92 17.23 2.44 -8.05
C PRO A 92 17.21 1.51 -9.28
N GLY A 93 16.53 1.93 -10.33
CA GLY A 93 16.64 1.32 -11.65
C GLY A 93 15.72 0.13 -11.92
N ARG A 94 14.50 0.42 -12.37
CA ARG A 94 13.98 -0.17 -13.62
C ARG A 94 12.97 0.79 -14.22
N ALA A 95 13.50 1.81 -14.89
CA ALA A 95 12.78 2.41 -16.00
C ALA A 95 12.55 1.31 -17.06
N ASP A 96 11.37 1.38 -17.66
CA ASP A 96 11.00 0.85 -18.97
C ASP A 96 10.81 -0.67 -19.12
N GLU A 97 9.55 -1.04 -19.34
CA GLU A 97 9.10 -1.68 -20.60
C GLU A 97 7.75 -1.08 -21.01
#